data_AF-A0A072NY22-F1
#
_entry.id   AF-A0A072NY22-F1
#
_cell.length_a   1.000
_cell.length_b   1.000
_cell.length_c   1.000
_cell.angle_alpha   90.00
_cell.angle_beta   90.00
_cell.angle_gamma   90.00
#
_symmetry.space_group_name_H-M   'P 1'
#
loop_
_entity.id
_entity.type
_entity.pdbx_description
1 polymer ?
#
loop_
_entity_poly.entity_id
_entity_poly.type
_entity_poly.pdbx_seq_one_letter_code
_entity_poly.pdbx_strand_id
1 'polypeptide(L)'
;MPSVAPKPVLLNMVEHGATPSITLAEAQQLGFDIIIFPFAAIFPAYELKKAGTTGVAAEYTLKKRFTIVGLEEATALDTRAGENMYSAV
;
A
#
# COMPACT_ATOMS: atom_id res chain seq x y z
N MET A 1 24.02 6.85 15.63
CA MET A 1 23.43 8.18 15.36
C MET A 1 23.17 8.94 16.67
N PRO A 2 24.18 9.58 17.31
CA PRO A 2 23.95 10.38 18.51
C PRO A 2 23.57 11.86 18.24
N SER A 3 23.78 12.39 17.04
CA SER A 3 23.75 13.85 16.78
C SER A 3 22.36 14.47 16.60
N VAL A 4 21.32 13.64 16.51
CA VAL A 4 19.93 14.08 16.23
C VAL A 4 18.96 13.69 17.33
N ALA A 5 19.37 12.84 18.28
CA ALA A 5 18.56 12.55 19.47
C ALA A 5 18.31 13.85 20.28
N PRO A 6 17.10 14.08 20.81
CA PRO A 6 15.94 13.17 20.86
C PRO A 6 14.93 13.36 19.69
N LYS A 7 15.31 14.04 18.60
CA LYS A 7 14.37 14.31 17.51
C LYS A 7 14.06 13.02 16.75
N PRO A 8 12.77 12.74 16.44
CA PRO A 8 12.42 11.63 15.60
C PRO A 8 13.06 11.74 14.23
N VAL A 9 13.53 10.62 13.69
CA VAL A 9 14.16 10.56 12.37
C VAL A 9 13.46 9.57 11.45
N LEU A 10 13.34 9.98 10.20
CA LEU A 10 12.70 9.22 9.13
C LEU A 10 13.76 8.63 8.21
N LEU A 11 13.64 7.34 7.93
CA LEU A 11 14.36 6.65 6.88
C LEU A 11 13.52 6.65 5.59
N ASN A 12 14.05 7.27 4.54
CA ASN A 12 13.52 7.13 3.20
C ASN A 12 14.10 5.87 2.55
N MET A 13 13.34 4.77 2.56
CA MET A 13 13.80 3.47 2.10
C MET A 13 13.52 3.28 0.62
N VAL A 14 14.52 3.58 -0.21
CA VAL A 14 14.48 3.41 -1.66
C VAL A 14 15.41 2.27 -2.05
N GLU A 15 14.83 1.12 -2.41
CA GLU A 15 15.58 -0.02 -2.91
C GLU A 15 16.34 0.32 -4.19
N HIS A 16 17.56 -0.23 -4.32
CA HIS A 16 18.47 0.00 -5.45
C HIS A 16 18.84 1.49 -5.68
N GLY A 17 18.66 2.34 -4.66
CA GLY A 17 19.10 3.73 -4.65
C GLY A 17 20.48 3.91 -3.99
N ALA A 18 20.69 5.09 -3.41
CA ALA A 18 21.91 5.40 -2.66
C ALA A 18 21.96 4.74 -1.27
N THR A 19 20.79 4.36 -0.72
CA THR A 19 20.67 3.72 0.60
C THR A 19 20.74 2.21 0.43
N PRO A 20 21.62 1.48 1.16
CA PRO A 20 21.62 0.02 1.17
C PRO A 20 20.28 -0.56 1.65
N SER A 21 19.87 -1.68 1.07
CA SER A 21 18.67 -2.39 1.51
C SER A 21 18.83 -2.92 2.93
N ILE A 22 17.91 -2.56 3.82
CA ILE A 22 17.81 -3.00 5.20
C ILE A 22 16.35 -3.28 5.54
N THR A 23 16.15 -4.18 6.50
CA THR A 23 14.84 -4.56 7.01
C THR A 23 14.28 -3.50 7.98
N LEU A 24 12.98 -3.58 8.24
CA LEU A 24 12.33 -2.78 9.30
C LEU A 24 13.02 -2.97 10.65
N ALA A 25 13.39 -4.20 11.00
CA ALA A 25 14.03 -4.52 12.28
C ALA A 25 15.41 -3.86 12.40
N GLU A 26 16.21 -3.88 11.34
CA GLU A 26 17.52 -3.21 11.30
C GLU A 26 17.35 -1.69 11.39
N ALA A 27 16.39 -1.11 10.66
CA ALA A 27 16.11 0.33 10.75
C ALA A 27 15.72 0.75 12.19
N GLN A 28 14.91 -0.06 12.87
CA GLN A 28 14.54 0.17 14.26
C GLN A 28 15.75 0.06 15.21
N GLN A 29 16.62 -0.93 15.01
CA GLN A 29 17.86 -1.08 15.79
C GLN A 29 18.83 0.09 15.59
N LEU A 30 18.84 0.70 14.40
CA LEU A 30 19.63 1.88 14.08
C LEU A 30 19.08 3.18 14.68
N GLY A 31 17.87 3.14 15.24
CA GLY A 31 17.21 4.27 15.90
C GLY A 31 16.35 5.13 14.99
N PHE A 32 15.84 4.57 13.88
CA PHE A 32 14.81 5.25 13.09
C PHE A 32 13.42 5.06 13.70
N ASP A 33 12.65 6.15 13.75
CA ASP A 33 11.27 6.15 14.27
C ASP A 33 10.25 5.86 13.18
N ILE A 34 10.55 6.25 11.94
CA ILE A 34 9.68 6.09 10.78
C ILE A 34 10.49 5.56 9.61
N ILE A 35 9.91 4.61 8.90
CA ILE A 35 10.40 4.16 7.59
C ILE A 35 9.29 4.35 6.56
N ILE A 36 9.65 4.85 5.38
CA ILE A 36 8.74 4.91 4.23
C ILE A 36 9.35 4.15 3.06
N PHE A 37 8.50 3.52 2.25
CA PHE A 37 8.89 2.82 1.03
C PHE A 37 8.21 3.50 -0.18
N PRO A 38 8.78 4.59 -0.72
CA PRO A 38 8.06 5.46 -1.66
C PRO A 38 7.56 4.75 -2.93
N PHE A 39 8.24 3.69 -3.34
CA PHE A 39 7.97 2.99 -4.59
C PHE A 39 7.33 1.60 -4.43
N ALA A 40 6.99 1.20 -3.19
CA ALA A 40 6.45 -0.13 -2.90
C ALA A 40 5.21 -0.48 -3.74
N ALA A 41 4.35 0.52 -4.04
CA ALA A 41 3.16 0.31 -4.87
C ALA A 41 3.43 0.46 -6.38
N ILE A 42 4.31 1.39 -6.79
CA ILE A 42 4.44 1.77 -8.21
C ILE A 42 5.36 0.85 -9.00
N PHE A 43 6.43 0.30 -8.40
CA PHE A 43 7.32 -0.61 -9.11
C PHE A 43 6.61 -1.90 -9.54
N PRO A 44 5.83 -2.59 -8.67
CA PRO A 44 5.02 -3.73 -9.11
C PRO A 44 4.04 -3.37 -10.22
N ALA A 45 3.37 -2.21 -10.11
CA ALA A 45 2.44 -1.74 -11.14
C ALA A 45 3.12 -1.45 -12.49
N TYR A 46 4.35 -0.92 -12.46
CA TYR A 46 5.12 -0.64 -13.68
C TYR A 46 5.55 -1.92 -14.39
N GLU A 47 5.97 -2.95 -13.68
CA GLU A 47 6.37 -4.23 -14.30
C GLU A 47 5.20 -4.92 -15.01
N LEU A 48 3.97 -4.79 -14.49
CA LEU A 48 2.77 -5.29 -15.17
C LEU A 48 2.56 -4.66 -16.56
N LYS A 49 2.94 -3.39 -16.75
CA LYS A 49 2.84 -2.71 -18.06
C LYS A 49 3.68 -3.43 -19.12
N LYS A 50 4.82 -4.01 -18.75
CA LYS A 50 5.74 -4.69 -19.69
C LYS A 50 5.25 -6.08 -20.08
N ALA A 51 4.55 -6.77 -19.18
CA ALA A 51 4.12 -8.15 -19.38
C ALA A 51 2.92 -8.30 -20.35
N GLY A 52 2.13 -7.25 -20.57
CA GLY A 52 0.97 -7.26 -21.49
C GLY A 52 -0.26 -8.05 -20.99
N THR A 53 -0.13 -8.78 -19.89
CA THR A 53 -1.23 -9.37 -19.11
C THR A 53 -0.94 -9.18 -17.62
N THR A 54 -1.96 -9.24 -16.77
CA THR A 54 -1.77 -8.99 -15.33
C THR A 54 -1.36 -10.21 -14.52
N GLY A 55 -1.54 -11.43 -15.06
CA GLY A 55 -1.26 -12.67 -14.32
C GLY A 55 -2.03 -12.82 -13.00
N VAL A 56 -3.08 -12.02 -12.80
CA VAL A 56 -3.83 -11.96 -11.54
C VAL A 56 -4.56 -13.28 -11.32
N ALA A 57 -4.37 -13.87 -10.14
CA ALA A 57 -4.99 -15.13 -9.78
C ALA A 57 -6.53 -15.03 -9.75
N ALA A 58 -7.20 -16.13 -10.10
CA ALA A 58 -8.65 -16.14 -10.34
C ALA A 58 -9.49 -15.73 -9.10
N GLU A 59 -8.96 -15.93 -7.90
CA GLU A 59 -9.61 -15.52 -6.64
C GLU A 59 -9.69 -13.99 -6.46
N TYR A 60 -8.95 -13.21 -7.24
CA TYR A 60 -9.07 -11.75 -7.28
C TYR A 60 -10.16 -11.35 -8.27
N THR A 61 -11.40 -11.54 -7.87
CA THR A 61 -12.58 -11.14 -8.65
C THR A 61 -12.78 -9.62 -8.65
N LEU A 62 -13.65 -9.12 -9.55
CA LEU A 62 -14.05 -7.71 -9.55
C LEU A 62 -14.71 -7.30 -8.24
N LYS A 63 -15.62 -8.13 -7.71
CA LYS A 63 -16.28 -7.88 -6.42
C LYS A 63 -15.26 -7.72 -5.30
N LYS A 64 -14.28 -8.63 -5.20
CA LYS A 64 -13.21 -8.53 -4.19
C LYS A 64 -12.39 -7.25 -4.33
N ARG A 65 -12.09 -6.80 -5.56
CA ARG A 65 -11.43 -5.52 -5.79
C ARG A 65 -12.28 -4.32 -5.37
N PHE A 66 -13.57 -4.34 -5.65
CA PHE A 66 -14.48 -3.29 -5.20
C PHE A 66 -14.62 -3.26 -3.69
N THR A 67 -14.68 -4.41 -3.02
CA THR A 67 -14.65 -4.50 -1.56
C THR A 67 -13.41 -3.84 -0.98
N ILE A 68 -12.21 -4.09 -1.54
CA ILE A 68 -10.96 -3.47 -1.07
C ILE A 68 -11.01 -1.93 -1.12
N VAL A 69 -11.70 -1.36 -2.11
CA VAL A 69 -11.82 0.10 -2.28
C VAL A 69 -13.11 0.69 -1.69
N GLY A 70 -13.81 -0.06 -0.83
CA GLY A 70 -14.89 0.47 -0.01
C GLY A 70 -16.31 0.21 -0.51
N LEU A 71 -16.53 -0.88 -1.26
CA LEU A 71 -17.88 -1.23 -1.74
C LEU A 71 -18.87 -1.42 -0.59
N GLU A 72 -18.46 -2.05 0.51
CA GLU A 72 -19.36 -2.35 1.64
C GLU A 72 -19.80 -1.06 2.34
N GLU A 73 -18.88 -0.12 2.53
CA GLU A 73 -19.15 1.20 3.09
C GLU A 73 -20.06 2.01 2.18
N ALA A 74 -19.84 1.95 0.86
CA ALA A 74 -20.70 2.61 -0.13
C ALA A 74 -22.13 2.03 -0.12
N THR A 75 -22.27 0.71 -0.09
CA THR A 75 -23.58 0.03 -0.01
C THR A 75 -24.29 0.32 1.31
N ALA A 76 -23.56 0.34 2.43
CA ALA A 76 -24.13 0.68 3.73
C ALA A 76 -24.63 2.13 3.78
N LEU A 77 -23.90 3.07 3.15
CA LEU A 77 -24.32 4.46 3.01
C LEU A 77 -25.61 4.59 2.18
N ASP A 78 -25.66 3.94 1.01
CA ASP A 78 -26.83 3.92 0.11
C ASP A 78 -28.08 3.38 0.82
N THR A 79 -27.94 2.24 1.50
CA THR A 79 -29.04 1.63 2.27
C THR A 79 -29.53 2.54 3.39
N ARG A 80 -28.61 3.21 4.12
CA ARG A 80 -28.96 4.17 5.18
C ARG A 80 -29.65 5.41 4.65
N ALA A 81 -29.37 5.81 3.41
CA ALA A 81 -30.08 6.89 2.74
C ALA A 81 -31.49 6.48 2.25
N GLY A 82 -31.83 5.19 2.34
CA GLY A 82 -33.10 4.64 1.84
C GLY A 82 -33.08 4.32 0.34
N GLU A 83 -31.90 4.34 -0.27
CA GLU A 83 -31.69 4.06 -1.68
C GLU A 83 -31.40 2.56 -1.92
N ASN A 84 -31.34 2.14 -3.18
CA ASN A 84 -31.09 0.74 -3.56
C ASN A 84 -30.12 0.56 -4.74
N MET A 85 -29.25 1.55 -4.99
CA MET A 85 -28.36 1.56 -6.15
C MET A 85 -27.46 0.33 -6.24
N TYR A 86 -27.09 -0.25 -5.09
CA TYR A 86 -26.21 -1.43 -5.03
C TYR A 86 -26.95 -2.77 -4.93
N SER A 87 -28.28 -2.80 -5.08
CA SER A 87 -29.10 -4.02 -4.91
C SER A 87 -28.74 -5.18 -5.85
N ALA A 88 -28.06 -4.91 -6.97
CA ALA A 88 -27.64 -5.91 -7.96
C ALA A 88 -26.14 -6.27 -7.91
N VAL A 89 -25.39 -5.81 -6.89
CA VAL A 89 -23.92 -5.93 -6.79
C VAL A 89 -23.45 -7.06 -5.87
#